data_AF-A0AAN1BIU5-F1
#
_entry.id   AF-A0AAN1BIU5-F1
#
_cell.length_a   1.000
_cell.length_b   1.000
_cell.length_c   1.000
_cell.angle_alpha   90.00
_cell.angle_beta   90.00
_cell.angle_gamma   90.00
#
_symmetry.space_group_name_H-M   'P 1'
#
loop_
_entity.id
_entity.type
_entity.pdbx_description
1 polymer ?
#
loop_
_entity_poly.entity_id
_entity_poly.type
_entity_poly.pdbx_seq_one_letter_code
_entity_poly.pdbx_strand_id
1 'polypeptide(L)' 'MKGYVYILASARNGTLYTGVTRDLAGCLYERQNELTPGFTSKYGVKTLVWFEEQIC' A
#
# COMPACT_ATOMS: atom_id res chain seq x y z
N MET A 1 -12.96 7.67 14.16
CA MET A 1 -12.99 6.89 12.88
C MET A 1 -11.55 6.47 12.60
N LYS A 2 -11.27 5.18 12.30
CA LYS A 2 -9.89 4.69 12.17
C LYS A 2 -9.36 4.88 10.73
N GLY A 3 -8.13 5.34 10.59
CA GLY A 3 -7.39 5.40 9.34
C GLY A 3 -6.06 4.66 9.47
N TYR A 4 -5.42 4.37 8.34
CA TYR A 4 -4.13 3.68 8.30
C TYR A 4 -3.13 4.47 7.48
N VAL A 5 -1.91 4.59 7.98
CA VAL A 5 -0.72 4.93 7.20
C VAL A 5 0.01 3.61 6.90
N TYR A 6 0.45 3.39 5.66
CA TYR A 6 1.12 2.13 5.30
C TYR A 6 2.30 2.34 4.34
N ILE A 7 3.20 1.36 4.33
CA ILE A 7 4.37 1.31 3.45
C ILE A 7 4.35 -0.01 2.66
N LEU A 8 4.44 0.10 1.33
CA LEU A 8 4.65 -1.02 0.42
C LEU A 8 6.07 -0.99 -0.14
N ALA A 9 6.58 -2.18 -0.51
CA ALA A 9 7.86 -2.37 -1.18
C ALA A 9 7.72 -3.26 -2.42
N SER A 10 8.55 -3.02 -3.44
CA SER A 10 8.66 -3.95 -4.58
C SER A 10 9.55 -5.15 -4.27
N ALA A 11 10.66 -4.94 -3.58
CA ALA A 11 11.61 -5.97 -3.15
C ALA A 11 12.50 -5.43 -2.01
N ARG A 12 13.38 -6.29 -1.46
CA ARG A 12 14.44 -5.85 -0.54
C ARG A 12 15.31 -4.78 -1.22
N ASN A 13 15.48 -3.63 -0.57
CA ASN A 13 16.18 -2.45 -1.10
C ASN A 13 15.58 -1.90 -2.40
N GLY A 14 14.32 -2.23 -2.70
CA GLY A 14 13.60 -1.73 -3.88
C GLY A 14 12.82 -0.44 -3.61
N THR A 15 11.88 -0.14 -4.50
CA THR A 15 11.01 1.03 -4.43
C THR A 15 10.06 0.92 -3.24
N LEU A 16 9.94 2.01 -2.48
CA LEU A 16 8.95 2.17 -1.43
C LEU A 16 7.79 3.05 -1.90
N TYR A 17 6.60 2.76 -1.39
CA TYR A 17 5.41 3.58 -1.58
C TYR A 17 4.70 3.75 -0.24
N THR A 18 4.40 5.00 0.13
CA THR A 18 3.64 5.33 1.34
C THR A 18 2.23 5.77 0.98
N GLY A 19 1.23 5.31 1.71
CA GLY A 19 -0.16 5.66 1.45
C GLY A 19 -0.99 5.82 2.73
N VAL A 20 -2.17 6.40 2.57
CA VAL A 20 -3.19 6.52 3.61
C VAL A 20 -4.52 5.96 3.12
N THR A 21 -5.26 5.28 4.00
CA THR A 21 -6.58 4.72 3.66
C THR A 21 -7.43 4.49 4.91
N ARG A 22 -8.75 4.40 4.75
CA ARG A 22 -9.67 3.91 5.79
C ARG A 22 -9.93 2.40 5.68
N ASP A 23 -9.61 1.82 4.53
CA ASP A 23 -9.71 0.39 4.25
C ASP A 23 -8.36 -0.10 3.71
N LEU A 24 -7.54 -0.66 4.61
CA LEU A 24 -6.23 -1.20 4.26
C LEU A 24 -6.36 -2.47 3.42
N ALA A 25 -7.29 -3.36 3.78
CA ALA A 25 -7.45 -4.64 3.09
C ALA A 25 -7.91 -4.46 1.64
N GLY A 26 -8.92 -3.61 1.40
CA GLY A 26 -9.39 -3.28 0.06
C GLY A 26 -8.30 -2.64 -0.80
N CYS A 27 -7.55 -1.69 -0.24
CA CYS A 27 -6.46 -1.03 -0.97
C CYS A 27 -5.35 -2.03 -1.37
N LEU A 28 -4.96 -2.92 -0.45
CA LEU A 28 -3.96 -3.96 -0.75
C LEU A 28 -4.45 -4.91 -1.84
N TYR A 29 -5.72 -5.33 -1.78
CA TYR A 29 -6.33 -6.20 -2.78
C TYR A 29 -6.29 -5.56 -4.18
N GLU A 30 -6.70 -4.30 -4.31
CA GLU A 30 -6.67 -3.58 -5.58
C GLU A 30 -5.26 -3.48 -6.16
N ARG A 31 -4.26 -3.17 -5.32
CA ARG A 31 -2.86 -3.02 -5.78
C ARG A 31 -2.21 -4.36 -6.10
N GLN A 32 -2.49 -5.41 -5.33
CA GLN A 32 -1.94 -6.74 -5.58
C GLN A 32 -2.45 -7.33 -6.90
N ASN A 33 -3.71 -7.08 -7.23
CA ASN A 33 -4.36 -7.48 -8.48
C ASN A 33 -4.24 -6.45 -9.61
N GLU A 34 -3.47 -5.38 -9.41
CA GLU A 34 -3.25 -4.32 -10.42
C GLU A 34 -4.55 -3.68 -10.96
N LEU A 35 -5.61 -3.67 -10.16
CA LEU A 35 -6.92 -3.13 -10.55
C LEU A 35 -6.90 -1.61 -10.74
N THR A 36 -5.92 -0.94 -10.14
CA THR A 36 -5.66 0.49 -10.32
C THR A 36 -4.33 0.70 -11.04
N PRO A 37 -4.35 1.13 -12.33
CA PRO A 37 -3.13 1.51 -13.02
C PRO A 37 -2.47 2.70 -12.33
N GLY A 38 -1.15 2.66 -12.12
CA GLY A 38 -0.43 3.77 -11.50
C GLY A 38 0.99 3.42 -11.11
N PHE A 39 1.56 4.20 -10.19
CA PHE A 39 2.94 4.03 -9.73
C PHE A 39 3.22 2.63 -9.19
N THR A 40 2.34 2.12 -8.32
CA THR A 40 2.57 0.81 -7.69
C THR A 40 2.48 -0.35 -8.69
N SER A 41 1.58 -0.29 -9.68
CA SER A 41 1.55 -1.31 -10.75
C SER A 41 2.72 -1.17 -11.71
N LYS A 42 3.11 0.05 -12.09
CA LYS A 42 4.27 0.32 -12.96
C LYS A 42 5.59 -0.20 -12.39
N TYR A 43 5.79 -0.08 -11.08
CA TYR A 43 7.05 -0.45 -10.42
C TYR A 43 6.96 -1.76 -9.60
N GLY A 44 5.86 -2.53 -9.75
CA GLY A 44 5.68 -3.80 -9.05
C GLY A 44 5.71 -3.68 -7.52
N VAL A 45 5.26 -2.55 -6.97
CA VAL A 45 5.26 -2.29 -5.53
C VAL A 45 4.01 -2.91 -4.90
N LYS A 46 4.15 -4.13 -4.37
CA LYS A 46 3.02 -4.97 -3.93
C LYS A 46 3.12 -5.50 -2.50
N THR A 47 4.30 -5.49 -1.90
CA THR A 47 4.53 -6.14 -0.60
C THR A 47 4.28 -5.16 0.54
N LEU A 48 3.30 -5.43 1.41
CA LEU A 48 3.14 -4.66 2.64
C LEU A 48 4.29 -4.96 3.60
N VAL A 49 5.01 -3.91 4.00
CA VAL A 49 6.15 -4.02 4.93
C VAL A 49 5.91 -3.32 6.26
N TRP A 50 4.98 -2.36 6.30
CA TRP A 50 4.59 -1.66 7.52
C TRP A 50 3.18 -1.08 7.40
N PHE A 51 2.46 -1.01 8.52
CA PHE A 51 1.27 -0.18 8.65
C PHE A 51 1.11 0.32 10.09
N GLU A 52 0.43 1.45 10.26
CA GLU A 52 0.10 2.03 11.54
C GLU A 52 -1.37 2.49 11.52
N GLU A 53 -2.13 2.10 12.53
CA GLU A 53 -3.48 2.58 12.75
C GLU A 53 -3.45 3.95 13.42
N GLN A 54 -4.14 4.92 12.84
CA GLN A 54 -4.34 6.26 13.39
C GLN A 54 -5.79 6.38 13.86
N ILE A 55 -5.97 6.69 15.13
CA ILE A 55 -7.28 7.02 15.69
C ILE A 55 -7.48 8.53 15.50
N CYS A 56 -8.44 8.89 14.65
CA CYS A 56 -8.97 10.25 14.56
C CYS A 56 -10.31 10.35 15.31
#